data_AF-A0A7V1C1Y2-F1
#
_entry.id   AF-A0A7V1C1Y2-F1
#
_cell.length_a   1.000
_cell.length_b   1.000
_cell.length_c   1.000
_cell.angle_alpha   90.00
_cell.angle_beta   90.00
_cell.angle_gamma   90.00
#
_symmetry.space_group_name_H-M   'P 1'
#
loop_
_entity.id
_entity.type
_entity.pdbx_description
1 polymer ?
#
loop_
_entity_poly.entity_id
_entity_poly.type
_entity_poly.pdbx_seq_one_letter_code
_entity_poly.pdbx_strand_id
1 'polypeptide(L)'
;MKNSTALSAISRQQLYDIIRASKKITDTYKKQDISEIRFAFEGLQKAVKAVDTEMLEGRWHMLWAEMLMRLTNDAVEGRTVKTMEDAGRVAESMADNINYLKAKFGLKHGRTQESDSAVSDAFRNQLAKVFDDYFTMQQALAEDEAGTAVDAAKQTLNTLKAVDMKLLTGDDHIEWMKKSKEIEKILTDAAQAKTLESLRESFSLLSQQLIEAAKRFGSMGPAPFYILNCPMAFDGSGANWLQQNEQTRNPYLGQMMLKCGGVTGTIPPTTISKEEDR
;
A
#
# COMPACT_ATOMS: atom_id res chain seq x y z
N MET A 1 -10.10 33.13 -16.42
CA MET A 1 -10.39 31.72 -16.71
C MET A 1 -9.07 31.04 -17.04
N LYS A 2 -8.56 30.17 -16.15
CA LYS A 2 -7.24 29.55 -16.31
C LYS A 2 -7.38 28.35 -17.24
N ASN A 3 -6.98 28.51 -18.50
CA ASN A 3 -6.80 27.39 -19.44
C ASN A 3 -5.65 26.50 -18.92
N SER A 4 -5.96 25.55 -18.03
CA SER A 4 -5.00 24.52 -17.65
C SER A 4 -4.87 23.53 -18.81
N THR A 5 -3.73 23.58 -19.51
CA THR A 5 -3.37 22.63 -20.57
C THR A 5 -3.03 21.24 -20.04
N ALA A 6 -2.94 21.05 -18.72
CA ALA A 6 -2.59 19.80 -18.08
C ALA A 6 -3.81 19.09 -17.49
N LEU A 7 -3.88 17.77 -17.69
CA LEU A 7 -4.86 16.89 -17.05
C LEU A 7 -4.67 16.92 -15.53
N SER A 8 -5.75 17.18 -14.77
CA SER A 8 -5.69 17.23 -13.30
C SER A 8 -5.30 15.87 -12.72
N ALA A 9 -4.75 15.85 -11.50
CA ALA A 9 -4.39 14.61 -10.81
C ALA A 9 -5.61 13.72 -10.55
N ILE A 10 -6.76 14.32 -10.22
CA ILE A 10 -8.02 13.61 -9.96
C ILE A 10 -8.54 12.98 -11.27
N SER A 11 -8.57 13.75 -12.35
CA SER A 11 -8.95 13.25 -13.68
C SER A 11 -8.01 12.15 -14.16
N ARG A 12 -6.71 12.26 -13.89
CA ARG A 12 -5.73 11.22 -14.20
C ARG A 12 -5.99 9.94 -13.39
N GLN A 13 -6.35 10.05 -12.11
CA GLN A 13 -6.69 8.92 -11.27
C GLN A 13 -7.93 8.18 -11.79
N GLN A 14 -8.98 8.91 -12.16
CA GLN A 14 -10.19 8.33 -12.76
C GLN A 14 -9.88 7.50 -14.02
N LEU A 15 -8.96 7.97 -14.88
CA LEU A 15 -8.52 7.22 -16.06
C LEU A 15 -7.65 6.00 -15.71
N TYR A 16 -6.87 6.06 -14.63
CA TYR A 16 -6.10 4.90 -14.15
C TYR A 16 -6.99 3.80 -13.58
N ASP A 17 -8.12 4.13 -12.95
CA ASP A 17 -9.06 3.13 -12.45
C ASP A 17 -9.66 2.29 -13.60
N ILE A 18 -9.90 2.91 -14.77
CA ILE A 18 -10.30 2.21 -16.00
C ILE A 18 -9.19 1.29 -16.49
N ILE A 19 -7.93 1.76 -16.52
CA ILE A 19 -6.78 0.95 -16.93
C ILE A 19 -6.58 -0.24 -15.98
N ARG A 20 -6.83 -0.07 -14.69
CA ARG A 20 -6.77 -1.16 -13.71
C ARG A 20 -7.87 -2.19 -13.95
N ALA A 21 -9.09 -1.72 -14.22
CA ALA A 21 -10.22 -2.60 -14.54
C ALA A 21 -9.96 -3.43 -15.82
N SER A 22 -9.37 -2.84 -16.86
CA SER A 22 -9.02 -3.56 -18.09
C SER A 22 -7.89 -4.58 -17.89
N LYS A 23 -6.89 -4.28 -17.05
CA LYS A 23 -5.86 -5.25 -16.67
C LYS A 23 -6.48 -6.46 -15.96
N LYS A 24 -7.42 -6.23 -15.03
CA LYS A 24 -8.12 -7.33 -14.33
C LYS A 24 -8.81 -8.28 -15.30
N ILE A 25 -9.43 -7.76 -16.36
CA ILE A 25 -10.04 -8.60 -17.41
C ILE A 25 -8.99 -9.49 -18.09
N THR A 26 -7.82 -8.93 -18.41
CA THR A 26 -6.70 -9.68 -19.03
C THR A 26 -6.19 -10.78 -18.10
N ASP A 27 -6.08 -10.51 -16.80
CA ASP A 27 -5.62 -11.49 -15.82
C ASP A 27 -6.68 -12.58 -15.55
N THR A 28 -7.96 -12.21 -15.51
CA THR A 28 -9.06 -13.16 -15.37
C THR A 28 -9.19 -14.06 -16.61
N TYR A 29 -8.85 -13.56 -17.81
CA TYR A 29 -8.83 -14.38 -19.03
C TYR A 29 -7.90 -15.61 -18.90
N LYS A 30 -6.78 -15.48 -18.17
CA LYS A 30 -5.85 -16.59 -17.92
C LYS A 30 -6.47 -17.72 -17.11
N LYS A 31 -7.49 -17.43 -16.30
CA LYS A 31 -8.21 -18.43 -15.50
C LYS A 31 -9.24 -19.22 -16.31
N GLN A 32 -9.50 -18.82 -17.55
CA GLN A 32 -10.43 -19.50 -18.47
C GLN A 32 -11.87 -19.64 -17.92
N ASP A 33 -12.30 -18.72 -17.04
CA ASP A 33 -13.65 -18.69 -16.46
C ASP A 33 -14.49 -17.56 -17.05
N ILE A 34 -15.48 -17.92 -17.87
CA ILE A 34 -16.38 -16.97 -18.55
C ILE A 34 -17.21 -16.13 -17.56
N SER A 35 -17.62 -16.71 -16.43
CA SER A 35 -18.42 -15.98 -15.44
C SER A 35 -17.58 -14.92 -14.75
N GLU A 36 -16.34 -15.25 -14.38
CA GLU A 36 -15.41 -14.26 -13.84
C GLU A 36 -15.05 -13.18 -14.88
N ILE A 37 -14.87 -13.54 -16.14
CA ILE A 37 -14.59 -12.58 -17.24
C ILE A 37 -15.74 -11.59 -17.39
N ARG A 38 -16.99 -12.08 -17.45
CA ARG A 38 -18.19 -11.23 -17.52
C ARG A 38 -18.28 -10.28 -16.32
N PHE A 39 -17.99 -10.78 -15.13
CA PHE A 39 -17.96 -9.96 -13.91
C PHE A 39 -16.84 -8.91 -13.97
N ALA A 40 -15.67 -9.23 -14.51
CA ALA A 40 -14.59 -8.28 -14.72
C ALA A 40 -14.99 -7.16 -15.71
N PHE A 41 -15.70 -7.49 -16.79
CA PHE A 41 -16.29 -6.51 -17.72
C PHE A 41 -17.39 -5.65 -17.09
N GLU A 42 -18.17 -6.19 -16.15
CA GLU A 42 -19.08 -5.37 -15.33
C GLU A 42 -18.32 -4.35 -14.48
N GLY A 43 -17.18 -4.76 -13.90
CA GLY A 43 -16.26 -3.88 -13.19
C GLY A 43 -15.73 -2.74 -14.08
N LEU A 44 -15.31 -3.05 -15.31
CA LEU A 44 -14.90 -2.04 -16.29
C LEU A 44 -16.04 -1.07 -16.59
N GLN A 45 -17.26 -1.57 -16.80
CA GLN A 45 -18.42 -0.72 -17.05
C GLN A 45 -18.68 0.26 -15.90
N LYS A 46 -18.55 -0.20 -14.65
CA LYS A 46 -18.68 0.66 -13.46
C LYS A 46 -17.60 1.73 -13.42
N ALA A 47 -16.34 1.36 -13.67
CA ALA A 47 -15.21 2.31 -13.70
C ALA A 47 -15.40 3.38 -14.78
N VAL A 48 -15.81 2.99 -16.00
CA VAL A 48 -16.08 3.93 -17.10
C VAL A 48 -17.21 4.90 -16.76
N LYS A 49 -18.30 4.42 -16.12
CA LYS A 49 -19.43 5.27 -15.70
C LYS A 49 -19.10 6.20 -14.53
N ALA A 50 -18.10 5.87 -13.72
CA ALA A 50 -17.72 6.64 -12.54
C ALA A 50 -16.82 7.84 -12.85
N VAL A 51 -16.37 8.01 -14.10
CA VAL A 51 -15.56 9.17 -14.50
C VAL A 51 -16.42 10.44 -14.45
N ASP A 52 -15.99 11.40 -13.64
CA ASP A 52 -16.59 12.72 -13.58
C ASP A 52 -16.21 13.52 -14.84
N THR A 53 -17.19 13.69 -15.74
CA THR A 53 -17.00 14.36 -17.01
C THR A 53 -16.84 15.87 -16.88
N GLU A 54 -17.32 16.46 -15.78
CA GLU A 54 -17.21 17.88 -15.51
C GLU A 54 -15.77 18.27 -15.17
N MET A 55 -14.99 17.34 -14.59
CA MET A 55 -13.57 17.53 -14.29
C MET A 55 -12.66 17.49 -15.52
N LEU A 56 -13.16 17.01 -16.66
CA LEU A 56 -12.41 16.87 -17.89
C LEU A 56 -12.68 18.07 -18.80
N GLU A 57 -12.03 19.20 -18.55
CA GLU A 57 -12.30 20.42 -19.31
C GLU A 57 -11.62 20.47 -20.70
N GLY A 58 -12.24 21.19 -21.63
CA GLY A 58 -11.68 21.51 -22.93
C GLY A 58 -11.34 20.28 -23.78
N ARG A 59 -10.07 20.16 -24.19
CA ARG A 59 -9.63 19.04 -25.06
C ARG A 59 -9.81 17.67 -24.42
N TRP A 60 -9.80 17.59 -23.09
CA TRP A 60 -9.92 16.32 -22.36
C TRP A 60 -11.36 15.81 -22.38
N HIS A 61 -12.35 16.72 -22.32
CA HIS A 61 -13.76 16.39 -22.49
C HIS A 61 -14.01 15.66 -23.81
N MET A 62 -13.53 16.25 -24.91
CA MET A 62 -13.78 15.73 -26.26
C MET A 62 -13.13 14.36 -26.47
N LEU A 63 -11.90 14.19 -25.98
CA LEU A 63 -11.21 12.90 -26.02
C LEU A 63 -11.93 11.86 -25.16
N TRP A 64 -12.46 12.26 -24.00
CA TRP A 64 -13.18 11.35 -23.13
C TRP A 64 -14.53 10.94 -23.72
N ALA A 65 -15.27 11.84 -24.36
CA ALA A 65 -16.52 11.49 -25.05
C ALA A 65 -16.31 10.40 -26.12
N GLU A 66 -15.20 10.47 -26.87
CA GLU A 66 -14.82 9.42 -27.82
C GLU A 66 -14.54 8.09 -27.09
N MET A 67 -13.77 8.12 -26.01
CA MET A 67 -13.39 6.92 -25.25
C MET A 67 -14.57 6.30 -24.50
N LEU A 68 -15.47 7.11 -23.97
CA LEU A 68 -16.65 6.67 -23.26
C LEU A 68 -17.51 5.76 -24.14
N MET A 69 -17.74 6.14 -25.40
CA MET A 69 -18.51 5.31 -26.33
C MET A 69 -17.82 3.98 -26.62
N ARG A 70 -16.52 4.00 -26.96
CA ARG A 70 -15.75 2.79 -27.29
C ARG A 70 -15.69 1.81 -26.12
N LEU A 71 -15.27 2.30 -24.95
CA LEU A 71 -15.10 1.48 -23.76
C LEU A 71 -16.44 0.98 -23.19
N THR A 72 -17.51 1.76 -23.34
CA THR A 72 -18.85 1.29 -22.97
C THR A 72 -19.30 0.14 -23.88
N ASN A 73 -18.99 0.21 -25.18
CA ASN A 73 -19.31 -0.86 -26.12
C ASN A 73 -18.56 -2.15 -25.77
N ASP A 74 -17.24 -2.07 -25.57
CA ASP A 74 -16.42 -3.21 -25.14
C ASP A 74 -16.93 -3.82 -23.83
N ALA A 75 -17.29 -2.97 -22.85
CA ALA A 75 -17.79 -3.44 -21.55
C ALA A 75 -19.16 -4.11 -21.64
N VAL A 76 -20.06 -3.59 -22.48
CA VAL A 76 -21.39 -4.19 -22.71
C VAL A 76 -21.24 -5.53 -23.42
N GLU A 77 -20.45 -5.58 -24.49
CA GLU A 77 -20.21 -6.81 -25.26
C GLU A 77 -19.54 -7.88 -24.38
N GLY A 78 -18.51 -7.49 -23.61
CA GLY A 78 -17.73 -8.35 -22.72
C GLY A 78 -18.55 -8.98 -21.59
N ARG A 79 -19.57 -8.28 -21.09
CA ARG A 79 -20.53 -8.84 -20.12
C ARG A 79 -21.43 -9.93 -20.69
N THR A 80 -21.55 -9.99 -22.02
CA THR A 80 -22.49 -10.90 -22.71
C THR A 80 -21.81 -12.04 -23.47
N VAL A 81 -20.48 -12.07 -23.52
CA VAL A 81 -19.70 -13.11 -24.22
C VAL A 81 -20.09 -14.51 -23.76
N LYS A 82 -20.26 -15.45 -24.68
CA LYS A 82 -20.71 -16.82 -24.39
C LYS A 82 -19.59 -17.85 -24.49
N THR A 83 -18.53 -17.52 -25.21
CA THR A 83 -17.39 -18.41 -25.45
C THR A 83 -16.08 -17.71 -25.07
N MET A 84 -15.03 -18.49 -24.87
CA MET A 84 -13.68 -17.97 -24.62
C MET A 84 -13.08 -17.26 -25.83
N GLU A 85 -13.49 -17.66 -27.04
CA GLU A 85 -13.12 -17.01 -28.29
C GLU A 85 -13.73 -15.60 -28.38
N ASP A 86 -15.04 -15.48 -28.12
CA ASP A 86 -15.72 -14.17 -28.04
C ASP A 86 -15.08 -13.29 -26.97
N ALA A 87 -14.79 -13.86 -25.80
CA ALA A 87 -14.13 -13.15 -24.71
C ALA A 87 -12.73 -12.65 -25.11
N GLY A 88 -11.96 -13.44 -25.86
CA GLY A 88 -10.63 -13.07 -26.35
C GLY A 88 -10.72 -11.89 -27.31
N ARG A 89 -11.60 -11.96 -28.31
CA ARG A 89 -11.81 -10.88 -29.28
C ARG A 89 -12.22 -9.56 -28.61
N VAL A 90 -13.14 -9.62 -27.65
CA VAL A 90 -13.58 -8.40 -26.93
C VAL A 90 -12.47 -7.86 -26.03
N ALA A 91 -11.69 -8.74 -25.39
CA ALA A 91 -10.54 -8.32 -24.58
C ALA A 91 -9.44 -7.66 -25.43
N GLU A 92 -9.20 -8.13 -26.64
CA GLU A 92 -8.28 -7.51 -27.61
C GLU A 92 -8.77 -6.12 -28.05
N SER A 93 -10.03 -5.99 -28.47
CA SER A 93 -10.65 -4.69 -28.80
C SER A 93 -10.53 -3.69 -27.65
N MET A 94 -10.84 -4.14 -26.44
CA MET A 94 -10.68 -3.35 -25.22
C MET A 94 -9.21 -2.94 -25.01
N ALA A 95 -8.26 -3.85 -25.17
CA ALA A 95 -6.84 -3.55 -25.00
C ALA A 95 -6.36 -2.47 -25.97
N ASP A 96 -6.79 -2.52 -27.23
CA ASP A 96 -6.50 -1.49 -28.23
C ASP A 96 -7.09 -0.13 -27.86
N ASN A 97 -8.36 -0.10 -27.43
CA ASN A 97 -9.02 1.12 -26.99
C ASN A 97 -8.34 1.71 -25.74
N ILE A 98 -7.87 0.87 -24.81
CA ILE A 98 -7.10 1.29 -23.64
C ILE A 98 -5.72 1.85 -24.04
N ASN A 99 -5.04 1.25 -25.02
CA ASN A 99 -3.78 1.76 -25.54
C ASN A 99 -3.96 3.11 -26.24
N TYR A 100 -5.05 3.27 -27.00
CA TYR A 100 -5.42 4.55 -27.61
C TYR A 100 -5.72 5.62 -26.55
N LEU A 101 -6.51 5.29 -25.52
CA LEU A 101 -6.77 6.17 -24.38
C LEU A 101 -5.45 6.61 -23.73
N LYS A 102 -4.56 5.67 -23.43
CA LYS A 102 -3.25 5.96 -22.84
C LYS A 102 -2.45 6.95 -23.68
N ALA A 103 -2.36 6.71 -24.99
CA ALA A 103 -1.64 7.57 -25.91
C ALA A 103 -2.23 9.00 -25.97
N LYS A 104 -3.56 9.12 -26.13
CA LYS A 104 -4.24 10.41 -26.31
C LYS A 104 -4.24 11.28 -25.05
N PHE A 105 -4.36 10.67 -23.88
CA PHE A 105 -4.31 11.37 -22.60
C PHE A 105 -2.88 11.58 -22.08
N GLY A 106 -1.85 11.20 -22.85
CA GLY A 106 -0.47 11.32 -22.41
C GLY A 106 -0.15 10.44 -21.18
N LEU A 107 -0.92 9.37 -21.00
CA LEU A 107 -0.64 8.30 -20.04
C LEU A 107 0.37 7.35 -20.70
N LYS A 108 1.53 7.90 -21.09
CA LYS A 108 2.61 7.10 -21.71
C LYS A 108 2.97 5.95 -20.78
N HIS A 109 3.49 4.87 -21.36
CA HIS A 109 4.37 3.96 -20.63
C HIS A 109 5.46 4.79 -19.93
N GLY A 110 5.27 5.10 -18.65
CA GLY A 110 6.38 4.92 -17.73
C GLY A 110 6.81 3.47 -17.91
N ARG A 111 8.12 3.22 -18.00
CA ARG A 111 8.70 1.87 -17.91
C ARG A 111 7.83 1.02 -16.98
N THR A 112 7.39 -0.13 -17.48
CA THR A 112 6.85 -1.25 -16.68
C THR A 112 6.60 -0.89 -15.22
N GLN A 113 5.40 -0.39 -14.93
CA GLN A 113 4.75 -0.85 -13.72
C GLN A 113 3.76 -1.91 -14.18
N GLU A 114 4.30 -3.14 -14.23
CA GLU A 114 3.61 -4.29 -13.64
C GLU A 114 2.75 -3.80 -12.46
N SER A 115 1.52 -4.28 -12.30
CA SER A 115 1.02 -4.59 -10.95
C SER A 115 2.15 -4.75 -9.92
N ASP A 116 2.54 -3.61 -9.38
CA ASP A 116 3.57 -3.45 -8.39
C ASP A 116 3.27 -2.05 -7.83
N SER A 117 2.55 -2.04 -6.70
CA SER A 117 2.68 -0.98 -5.72
C SER A 117 4.10 -0.99 -5.15
N ALA A 118 5.12 -1.00 -6.00
CA ALA A 118 6.51 -0.89 -5.61
C ALA A 118 6.77 0.59 -5.36
N VAL A 119 6.29 1.03 -4.21
CA VAL A 119 6.97 1.97 -3.34
C VAL A 119 8.46 2.04 -3.72
N SER A 120 8.97 3.22 -4.08
CA SER A 120 10.36 3.32 -4.56
C SER A 120 11.37 2.72 -3.56
N ASP A 121 12.49 2.19 -4.03
CA ASP A 121 13.58 1.72 -3.14
C ASP A 121 14.07 2.84 -2.22
N ALA A 122 14.05 4.08 -2.70
CA ALA A 122 14.36 5.24 -1.88
C ALA A 122 13.43 5.36 -0.67
N PHE A 123 12.12 5.20 -0.87
CA PHE A 123 11.16 5.19 0.24
C PHE A 123 11.36 3.96 1.12
N ARG A 124 11.51 2.77 0.54
CA ARG A 124 11.76 1.54 1.31
C ARG A 124 12.99 1.66 2.19
N ASN A 125 14.07 2.25 1.69
CA ASN A 125 15.29 2.49 2.45
C ASN A 125 15.11 3.54 3.57
N GLN A 126 14.25 4.54 3.37
CA GLN A 126 13.91 5.49 4.44
C GLN A 126 13.03 4.84 5.51
N LEU A 127 12.03 4.08 5.08
CA LEU A 127 11.13 3.34 5.96
C LEU A 127 11.88 2.22 6.73
N ALA A 128 12.88 1.59 6.12
CA ALA A 128 13.76 0.63 6.78
C ALA A 128 14.38 1.21 8.05
N LYS A 129 14.89 2.45 7.97
CA LYS A 129 15.48 3.13 9.14
C LYS A 129 14.44 3.35 10.24
N VAL A 130 13.20 3.68 9.89
CA VAL A 130 12.11 3.80 10.87
C VAL A 130 11.87 2.47 11.59
N PHE A 131 11.90 1.35 10.85
CA PHE A 131 11.76 0.03 11.44
C PHE A 131 12.98 -0.37 12.29
N ASP A 132 14.20 -0.06 11.88
CA ASP A 132 15.41 -0.31 12.67
C ASP A 132 15.36 0.43 14.02
N ASP A 133 14.94 1.70 14.01
CA ASP A 133 14.77 2.49 15.23
C ASP A 133 13.61 1.92 16.10
N TYR A 134 12.51 1.48 15.48
CA TYR A 134 11.43 0.79 16.17
C TYR A 134 11.89 -0.51 16.85
N PHE A 135 12.72 -1.33 16.19
CA PHE A 135 13.24 -2.56 16.79
C PHE A 135 14.22 -2.26 17.91
N THR A 136 14.96 -1.16 17.84
CA THR A 136 15.79 -0.68 18.96
C THR A 136 14.92 -0.33 20.17
N MET A 137 13.80 0.37 19.95
CA MET A 137 12.84 0.67 21.01
C MET A 137 12.18 -0.59 21.59
N GLN A 138 11.80 -1.54 20.73
CA GLN A 138 11.24 -2.84 21.13
C GLN A 138 12.21 -3.61 22.03
N GLN A 139 13.48 -3.66 21.64
CA GLN A 139 14.51 -4.37 22.37
C GLN A 139 14.80 -3.73 23.74
N ALA A 140 14.85 -2.39 23.81
CA ALA A 140 15.05 -1.67 25.07
C ALA A 140 13.86 -1.90 26.03
N LEU A 141 12.63 -1.89 25.54
CA LEU A 141 11.44 -2.17 26.34
C LEU A 141 11.38 -3.61 26.86
N ALA A 142 11.86 -4.57 26.06
CA ALA A 142 11.99 -5.96 26.48
C ALA A 142 13.05 -6.14 27.58
N GLU A 143 14.00 -5.21 27.68
CA GLU A 143 15.07 -5.21 28.69
C GLU A 143 14.77 -4.32 29.90
N ASP A 144 13.59 -3.69 29.96
CA ASP A 144 13.19 -2.70 30.99
C ASP A 144 14.07 -1.41 30.99
N GLU A 145 14.79 -1.15 29.90
CA GLU A 145 15.69 0.00 29.74
C GLU A 145 14.93 1.26 29.28
N ALA A 146 14.20 1.89 30.21
CA ALA A 146 13.32 3.02 29.93
C ALA A 146 14.04 4.21 29.24
N GLY A 147 15.25 4.55 29.68
CA GLY A 147 16.03 5.66 29.09
C GLY A 147 16.38 5.39 27.62
N THR A 148 16.91 4.20 27.33
CA THR A 148 17.22 3.75 25.97
C THR A 148 15.97 3.71 25.09
N ALA A 149 14.85 3.24 25.62
CA ALA A 149 13.58 3.20 24.88
C ALA A 149 13.04 4.60 24.55
N VAL A 150 13.16 5.57 25.46
CA VAL A 150 12.80 6.99 25.20
C VAL A 150 13.70 7.59 24.12
N ASP A 151 15.00 7.33 24.17
CA ASP A 151 15.93 7.85 23.16
C ASP A 151 15.71 7.20 21.79
N ALA A 152 15.40 5.90 21.75
CA ALA A 152 14.97 5.22 20.53
C ALA A 152 13.66 5.80 19.95
N ALA A 153 12.70 6.19 20.81
CA ALA A 153 11.47 6.86 20.36
C ALA A 153 11.76 8.23 19.71
N LYS A 154 12.65 9.05 20.31
CA LYS A 154 13.10 10.33 19.74
C LYS A 154 13.80 10.12 18.41
N GLN A 155 14.65 9.10 18.32
CA GLN A 155 15.36 8.75 17.10
C GLN A 155 14.38 8.32 15.99
N THR A 156 13.44 7.43 16.31
CA THR A 156 12.36 7.01 15.40
C THR A 156 11.56 8.21 14.90
N LEU A 157 11.26 9.19 15.77
CA LEU A 157 10.54 10.41 15.41
C LEU A 157 11.31 11.25 14.39
N ASN A 158 12.62 11.41 14.60
CA ASN A 158 13.47 12.15 13.67
C ASN A 158 13.56 11.44 12.32
N THR A 159 13.75 10.12 12.32
CA THR A 159 13.81 9.31 11.10
C THR A 159 12.49 9.36 10.34
N LEU A 160 11.35 9.27 11.03
CA LEU A 160 10.02 9.41 10.43
C LEU A 160 9.85 10.75 9.74
N LYS A 161 10.28 11.85 10.38
CA LYS A 161 10.20 13.21 9.80
C LYS A 161 11.08 13.39 8.57
N ALA A 162 12.12 12.57 8.42
CA ALA A 162 13.01 12.58 7.27
C ALA A 162 12.49 11.75 6.09
N VAL A 163 11.38 11.01 6.24
CA VAL A 163 10.77 10.25 5.13
C VAL A 163 10.17 11.22 4.11
N ASP A 164 10.63 11.13 2.86
CA ASP A 164 10.17 11.98 1.77
C ASP A 164 8.82 11.48 1.23
N MET A 165 7.76 12.21 1.58
CA MET A 165 6.39 11.97 1.13
C MET A 165 6.26 11.92 -0.40
N LYS A 166 7.12 12.64 -1.14
CA LYS A 166 7.05 12.70 -2.61
C LYS A 166 7.43 11.38 -3.27
N LEU A 167 8.02 10.45 -2.52
CA LEU A 167 8.40 9.13 -3.01
C LEU A 167 7.22 8.15 -3.09
N LEU A 168 6.05 8.56 -2.61
CA LEU A 168 4.79 7.85 -2.76
C LEU A 168 3.83 8.63 -3.67
N THR A 169 2.95 7.89 -4.35
CA THR A 169 1.91 8.48 -5.19
C THR A 169 0.59 7.73 -5.03
N GLY A 170 -0.53 8.33 -5.43
CA GLY A 170 -1.85 7.69 -5.39
C GLY A 170 -2.27 7.32 -3.96
N ASP A 171 -2.91 6.16 -3.82
CA ASP A 171 -3.46 5.68 -2.55
C ASP A 171 -2.38 5.51 -1.47
N ASP A 172 -1.18 5.05 -1.84
CA ASP A 172 -0.07 4.86 -0.88
C ASP A 172 0.37 6.18 -0.25
N HIS A 173 0.37 7.27 -1.01
CA HIS A 173 0.70 8.60 -0.49
C HIS A 173 -0.36 9.09 0.50
N ILE A 174 -1.63 8.90 0.20
CA ILE A 174 -2.74 9.35 1.06
C ILE A 174 -2.73 8.57 2.37
N GLU A 175 -2.61 7.24 2.30
CA GLU A 175 -2.58 6.37 3.47
C GLU A 175 -1.33 6.64 4.33
N TRP A 176 -0.15 6.75 3.71
CA TRP A 176 1.07 7.05 4.44
C TRP A 176 1.01 8.43 5.11
N MET A 177 0.45 9.45 4.46
CA MET A 177 0.32 10.78 5.06
C MET A 177 -0.54 10.76 6.32
N LYS A 178 -1.64 10.00 6.33
CA LYS A 178 -2.48 9.85 7.52
C LYS A 178 -1.71 9.11 8.63
N LYS A 179 -1.14 7.96 8.26
CA LYS A 179 -0.43 7.09 9.19
C LYS A 179 0.82 7.74 9.80
N SER A 180 1.60 8.46 9.00
CA SER A 180 2.79 9.15 9.47
C SER A 180 2.46 10.21 10.53
N LYS A 181 1.34 10.93 10.39
CA LYS A 181 0.89 11.91 11.39
C LYS A 181 0.47 11.24 12.70
N GLU A 182 -0.22 10.10 12.62
CA GLU A 182 -0.59 9.31 13.79
C GLU A 182 0.66 8.78 14.50
N ILE A 183 1.61 8.21 13.76
CA ILE A 183 2.90 7.74 14.28
C ILE A 183 3.68 8.90 14.92
N GLU A 184 3.73 10.07 14.28
CA GLU A 184 4.43 11.24 14.80
C GLU A 184 3.88 11.66 16.17
N LYS A 185 2.56 11.67 16.32
CA LYS A 185 1.91 11.97 17.61
C LYS A 185 2.30 10.95 18.68
N ILE A 186 2.17 9.66 18.37
CA ILE A 186 2.49 8.57 19.30
C ILE A 186 3.96 8.65 19.75
N LEU A 187 4.88 8.88 18.81
CA LEU A 187 6.32 8.99 19.12
C LEU A 187 6.64 10.25 19.92
N THR A 188 5.89 11.34 19.73
CA THR A 188 6.01 12.56 20.55
C THR A 188 5.61 12.27 22.00
N ASP A 189 4.52 11.53 22.21
CA ASP A 189 4.06 11.11 23.54
C ASP A 189 5.08 10.15 24.18
N ALA A 190 5.57 9.16 23.42
CA ALA A 190 6.61 8.22 23.85
C ALA A 190 7.92 8.93 24.26
N ALA A 191 8.35 9.93 23.50
CA ALA A 191 9.56 10.70 23.79
C ALA A 191 9.45 11.55 25.07
N GLN A 192 8.23 11.80 25.56
CA GLN A 192 7.93 12.56 26.77
C GLN A 192 7.47 11.67 27.94
N ALA A 193 7.39 10.35 27.73
CA ALA A 193 6.98 9.39 28.73
C ALA A 193 7.87 9.47 29.97
N LYS A 194 7.24 9.48 31.14
CA LYS A 194 7.93 9.58 32.44
C LYS A 194 8.04 8.25 33.16
N THR A 195 7.26 7.26 32.73
CA THR A 195 7.23 5.93 33.32
C THR A 195 7.31 4.86 32.25
N LEU A 196 7.82 3.69 32.61
CA LEU A 196 7.95 2.57 31.68
C LEU A 196 6.58 2.09 31.18
N GLU A 197 5.56 2.17 32.02
CA GLU A 197 4.17 1.83 31.68
C GLU A 197 3.63 2.75 30.58
N SER A 198 3.74 4.07 30.74
CA SER A 198 3.30 5.03 29.71
C SER A 198 4.06 4.88 28.38
N LEU A 199 5.33 4.47 28.46
CA LEU A 199 6.16 4.19 27.29
C LEU A 199 5.71 2.92 26.56
N ARG A 200 5.32 1.88 27.31
CA ARG A 200 4.76 0.63 26.77
C ARG A 200 3.40 0.84 26.11
N GLU A 201 2.54 1.65 26.71
CA GLU A 201 1.25 2.04 26.11
C GLU A 201 1.48 2.73 24.76
N SER A 202 2.39 3.71 24.73
CA SER A 202 2.76 4.40 23.49
C SER A 202 3.35 3.43 22.46
N PHE A 203 4.21 2.50 22.88
CA PHE A 203 4.78 1.49 22.01
C PHE A 203 3.73 0.51 21.45
N SER A 204 2.69 0.19 22.21
CA SER A 204 1.57 -0.64 21.73
C SER A 204 0.83 0.04 20.58
N LEU A 205 0.53 1.33 20.72
CA LEU A 205 -0.09 2.12 19.65
C LEU A 205 0.85 2.23 18.43
N LEU A 206 2.14 2.46 18.66
CA LEU A 206 3.15 2.51 17.60
C LEU A 206 3.22 1.18 16.84
N SER A 207 3.22 0.06 17.57
CA SER A 207 3.28 -1.28 17.00
C SER A 207 2.08 -1.56 16.11
N GLN A 208 0.86 -1.16 16.50
CA GLN A 208 -0.32 -1.30 15.65
C GLN A 208 -0.15 -0.56 14.31
N GLN A 209 0.31 0.69 14.36
CA GLN A 209 0.52 1.51 13.17
C GLN A 209 1.61 0.94 12.24
N LEU A 210 2.72 0.49 12.82
CA LEU A 210 3.85 -0.06 12.06
C LEU A 210 3.58 -1.49 11.55
N ILE A 211 2.75 -2.28 12.21
CA ILE A 211 2.24 -3.55 11.66
C ILE A 211 1.44 -3.28 10.38
N GLU A 212 0.56 -2.28 10.40
CA GLU A 212 -0.22 -1.92 9.20
C GLU A 212 0.68 -1.36 8.09
N ALA A 213 1.66 -0.52 8.43
CA ALA A 213 2.65 -0.04 7.46
C ALA A 213 3.45 -1.19 6.85
N ALA A 214 3.92 -2.14 7.66
CA ALA A 214 4.65 -3.31 7.18
C ALA A 214 3.77 -4.23 6.31
N LYS A 215 2.50 -4.43 6.66
CA LYS A 215 1.55 -5.19 5.83
C LYS A 215 1.33 -4.54 4.46
N ARG A 216 1.35 -3.20 4.40
CA ARG A 216 1.18 -2.43 3.17
C ARG A 216 2.44 -2.44 2.31
N PHE A 217 3.60 -2.24 2.92
CA PHE A 217 4.86 -1.95 2.21
C PHE A 217 5.88 -3.09 2.23
N GLY A 218 5.57 -4.20 2.92
CA GLY A 218 6.41 -5.37 3.12
C GLY A 218 7.35 -5.24 4.32
N SER A 219 8.14 -6.27 4.58
CA SER A 219 9.29 -6.13 5.48
C SER A 219 10.41 -5.35 4.79
N MET A 220 11.06 -4.47 5.55
CA MET A 220 12.17 -3.67 5.05
C MET A 220 13.45 -4.48 5.18
N GLY A 221 13.79 -5.28 4.17
CA GLY A 221 15.01 -6.10 4.13
C GLY A 221 14.79 -7.49 3.52
N PRO A 222 15.84 -8.34 3.47
CA PRO A 222 15.76 -9.68 2.87
C PRO A 222 15.05 -10.71 3.77
N ALA A 223 14.80 -10.39 5.03
CA ALA A 223 14.17 -11.27 6.01
C ALA A 223 12.74 -10.80 6.32
N PRO A 224 11.82 -11.72 6.68
CA PRO A 224 10.47 -11.37 7.08
C PRO A 224 10.46 -10.63 8.43
N PHE A 225 9.42 -9.84 8.66
CA PHE A 225 9.06 -9.44 10.03
C PHE A 225 8.08 -10.45 10.62
N TYR A 226 8.25 -10.78 11.88
CA TYR A 226 7.35 -11.64 12.63
C TYR A 226 6.37 -10.78 13.40
N ILE A 227 5.08 -11.11 13.31
CA ILE A 227 4.04 -10.52 14.17
C ILE A 227 3.92 -11.45 15.37
N LEU A 228 4.15 -10.91 16.56
CA LEU A 228 3.99 -11.63 17.82
C LEU A 228 2.82 -11.05 18.60
N ASN A 229 2.17 -11.88 19.42
CA ASN A 229 1.10 -11.50 20.33
C ASN A 229 1.36 -12.04 21.73
N CYS A 230 1.15 -11.23 22.76
CA CYS A 230 1.03 -11.71 24.15
C CYS A 230 -0.37 -11.33 24.65
N PRO A 231 -1.25 -12.32 24.93
CA PRO A 231 -2.63 -12.05 25.37
C PRO A 231 -2.69 -11.47 26.78
N MET A 232 -1.62 -11.60 27.57
CA MET A 232 -1.54 -11.09 28.94
C MET A 232 -1.10 -9.62 29.04
N ALA A 233 -0.69 -8.99 27.95
CA ALA A 233 -0.31 -7.58 27.96
C ALA A 233 -1.51 -6.69 28.34
N PHE A 234 -1.26 -5.60 29.07
CA PHE A 234 -2.27 -4.61 29.47
C PHE A 234 -3.51 -5.24 30.14
N ASP A 235 -3.28 -5.91 31.26
CA ASP A 235 -4.32 -6.55 32.09
C ASP A 235 -5.20 -7.54 31.31
N GLY A 236 -4.60 -8.28 30.38
CA GLY A 236 -5.30 -9.28 29.58
C GLY A 236 -6.00 -8.74 28.33
N SER A 237 -5.84 -7.45 28.02
CA SER A 237 -6.35 -6.87 26.77
C SER A 237 -5.58 -7.41 25.55
N GLY A 238 -4.33 -7.84 25.77
CA GLY A 238 -3.44 -8.35 24.75
C GLY A 238 -2.83 -7.27 23.87
N ALA A 239 -1.67 -7.55 23.27
CA ALA A 239 -1.02 -6.64 22.35
C ALA A 239 -0.14 -7.36 21.34
N ASN A 240 -0.02 -6.76 20.16
CA ASN A 240 0.82 -7.26 19.05
C ASN A 240 2.08 -6.40 18.90
N TRP A 241 3.18 -6.98 18.45
CA TRP A 241 4.38 -6.24 18.04
C TRP A 241 5.08 -6.93 16.87
N LEU A 242 6.01 -6.22 16.24
CA LEU A 242 6.90 -6.79 15.23
C LEU A 242 8.25 -7.14 15.82
N GLN A 243 8.86 -8.23 15.33
CA GLN A 243 10.24 -8.59 15.64
C GLN A 243 10.94 -9.15 14.39
N GLN A 244 12.27 -9.07 14.35
CA GLN A 244 13.09 -9.57 13.24
C GLN A 244 13.41 -11.09 13.32
N ASN A 245 12.99 -11.77 14.39
CA ASN A 245 13.22 -13.19 14.60
C ASN A 245 12.08 -13.82 15.43
N GLU A 246 12.06 -15.15 15.52
CA GLU A 246 11.02 -15.92 16.21
C GLU A 246 11.22 -16.02 17.72
N GLN A 247 12.39 -15.65 18.25
CA GLN A 247 12.69 -15.78 19.67
C GLN A 247 11.97 -14.66 20.45
N THR A 248 10.80 -14.96 21.02
CA THR A 248 9.97 -13.99 21.74
C THR A 248 10.77 -13.15 22.74
N ARG A 249 10.81 -11.83 22.50
CA ARG A 249 11.24 -10.81 23.47
C ARG A 249 10.10 -9.82 23.67
N ASN A 250 9.38 -9.98 24.77
CA ASN A 250 8.14 -9.25 25.02
C ASN A 250 8.42 -7.80 25.51
N PRO A 251 8.09 -6.77 24.72
CA PRO A 251 8.31 -5.37 25.11
C PRO A 251 7.32 -4.86 26.17
N TYR A 252 6.18 -5.54 26.33
CA TYR A 252 5.09 -5.11 27.22
C TYR A 252 5.28 -5.60 28.65
N LEU A 253 5.95 -6.74 28.84
CA LEU A 253 6.16 -7.35 30.15
C LEU A 253 7.65 -7.41 30.56
N GLY A 254 8.56 -7.04 29.67
CA GLY A 254 9.99 -6.90 29.98
C GLY A 254 10.60 -8.17 30.56
N GLN A 255 11.51 -8.02 31.53
CA GLN A 255 12.19 -9.14 32.18
C GLN A 255 11.22 -10.02 32.99
N MET A 256 10.08 -9.49 33.44
CA MET A 256 9.11 -10.24 34.24
C MET A 256 8.56 -11.44 33.46
N MET A 257 8.23 -11.25 32.18
CA MET A 257 7.72 -12.30 31.31
C MET A 257 8.25 -12.13 29.89
N LEU A 258 9.58 -12.11 29.75
CA LEU A 258 10.27 -11.85 28.47
C LEU A 258 9.82 -12.79 27.35
N LYS A 259 9.49 -14.03 27.71
CA LYS A 259 9.04 -15.09 26.78
C LYS A 259 7.52 -15.19 26.66
N CYS A 260 6.71 -14.30 27.26
CA CYS A 260 5.26 -14.31 27.04
C CYS A 260 4.94 -13.93 25.60
N GLY A 261 4.11 -14.75 24.98
CA GLY A 261 3.59 -14.52 23.64
C GLY A 261 4.23 -15.42 22.60
N GLY A 262 3.66 -15.39 21.41
CA GLY A 262 4.09 -16.24 20.30
C GLY A 262 3.84 -15.58 18.96
N VAL A 263 4.49 -16.13 17.94
CA VAL A 263 4.31 -15.72 16.54
C VAL A 263 2.88 -16.04 16.10
N THR A 264 2.19 -15.04 15.59
CA THR A 264 0.83 -15.14 15.04
C THR A 264 0.77 -14.90 13.54
N GLY A 265 1.85 -14.37 12.95
CA GLY A 265 1.95 -14.17 11.52
C GLY A 265 3.34 -13.72 11.09
N THR A 266 3.55 -13.68 9.79
CA THR A 266 4.78 -13.19 9.17
C THR A 266 4.44 -12.21 8.05
N ILE A 267 5.28 -11.20 7.89
CA ILE A 267 5.22 -10.24 6.80
C ILE A 267 6.46 -10.52 5.94
N PRO A 268 6.29 -11.05 4.72
CA PRO A 268 7.44 -11.40 3.88
C PRO A 268 8.15 -10.15 3.36
N PRO A 269 9.43 -10.30 2.94
CA PRO A 269 10.11 -9.32 2.12
C PRO A 269 9.30 -9.01 0.87
N THR A 270 9.30 -7.74 0.46
CA THR A 270 8.84 -7.39 -0.89
C THR A 270 9.87 -7.97 -1.87
N THR A 271 9.47 -8.98 -2.66
CA THR A 271 10.38 -9.66 -3.60
C THR A 271 10.86 -8.68 -4.66
N ILE A 272 12.15 -8.32 -4.60
CA ILE A 272 12.87 -7.77 -5.75
C ILE A 272 13.00 -8.93 -6.75
N SER A 273 12.30 -8.85 -7.88
CA SER A 273 12.61 -9.68 -9.04
C SER A 273 14.05 -9.38 -9.44
N LYS A 274 14.99 -10.22 -9.00
CA LYS A 274 16.32 -10.25 -9.57
C LYS A 274 16.16 -10.69 -11.02
N GLU A 275 16.38 -9.78 -11.95
CA GLU A 275 16.73 -10.12 -13.33
C GLU A 275 17.89 -11.12 -13.26
N GLU A 276 17.61 -12.37 -13.62
CA GLU A 276 18.64 -13.38 -13.86
C GLU A 276 19.43 -12.93 -15.10
N ASP A 277 20.68 -12.49 -14.88
CA ASP A 277 21.70 -12.42 -15.91
C ASP A 277 21.78 -13.78 -16.63
N ARG A 278 21.30 -13.83 -17.87
CA ARG A 278 21.61 -14.86 -18.85
C ARG A 278 21.67 -14.31 -20.27
#